data_AF-A0A955NLN8-F1
#
_entry.id   AF-A0A955NLN8-F1
#
_cell.length_a   1.000
_cell.length_b   1.000
_cell.length_c   1.000
_cell.angle_alpha   90.00
_cell.angle_beta   90.00
_cell.angle_gamma   90.00
#
_symmetry.space_group_name_H-M   'P 1'
#
loop_
_entity.id
_entity.type
_entity.pdbx_description
1 polymer ?
#
loop_
_entity_poly.entity_id
_entity_poly.type
_entity_poly.pdbx_seq_one_letter_code
_entity_poly.pdbx_strand_id
1 'polypeptide(L)'
;WSAKIQNAIEKLDLPSLRLPANYSIWDDHTAFQNAGVPAALMIDYDYPYLDTLKDTLDKCDPQAVKEVGQTVLQVVIDHGKSASR
;
A
#
# COMPACT_ATOMS: atom_id res chain seq x y z
N TRP A 1 6.48 -1.51 -8.89
CA TRP A 1 5.21 -1.85 -8.21
C TRP A 1 4.26 -0.67 -8.11
N SER A 2 4.73 0.55 -7.82
CA SER A 2 3.89 1.74 -7.57
C SER A 2 2.86 2.03 -8.67
N ALA A 3 3.23 1.99 -9.95
CA ALA A 3 2.26 2.18 -11.04
C ALA A 3 1.15 1.11 -11.09
N LYS A 4 1.47 -0.15 -10.75
CA LYS A 4 0.46 -1.22 -10.68
C LYS A 4 -0.52 -0.97 -9.53
N ILE A 5 -0.01 -0.49 -8.39
CA ILE A 5 -0.82 -0.14 -7.22
C ILE A 5 -1.74 1.04 -7.55
N GLN A 6 -1.20 2.11 -8.16
CA GLN A 6 -1.99 3.26 -8.59
C GLN A 6 -3.11 2.85 -9.55
N ASN A 7 -2.81 2.06 -10.58
CA ASN A 7 -3.81 1.57 -11.51
C ASN A 7 -4.90 0.73 -10.81
N ALA A 8 -4.53 -0.07 -9.80
CA ALA A 8 -5.51 -0.85 -9.04
C ALA A 8 -6.43 0.04 -8.20
N ILE A 9 -5.89 1.07 -7.56
CA ILE A 9 -6.66 2.05 -6.77
C ILE A 9 -7.64 2.81 -7.68
N GLU A 10 -7.16 3.35 -8.81
CA GLU A 10 -7.98 4.10 -9.77
C GLU A 10 -9.09 3.22 -10.37
N LYS A 11 -8.78 1.96 -10.69
CA LYS A 11 -9.75 0.99 -11.23
C LYS A 11 -10.85 0.63 -10.24
N LEU A 12 -10.51 0.56 -8.96
CA LEU A 12 -11.42 0.15 -7.90
C LEU A 12 -12.16 1.33 -7.25
N ASP A 13 -11.78 2.58 -7.58
CA ASP A 13 -12.37 3.81 -7.05
C ASP A 13 -12.37 3.84 -5.51
N LEU A 14 -11.19 3.66 -4.92
CA LEU A 14 -11.00 3.53 -3.46
C LEU A 14 -10.63 4.88 -2.82
N PRO A 15 -11.56 5.55 -2.11
CA PRO A 15 -11.39 6.95 -1.69
C PRO A 15 -10.46 7.13 -0.47
N SER A 16 -10.17 6.07 0.29
CA SER A 16 -9.33 6.17 1.50
C SER A 16 -7.84 6.12 1.17
N LEU A 17 -7.47 5.62 -0.02
CA LEU A 17 -6.09 5.52 -0.47
C LEU A 17 -5.73 6.74 -1.31
N ARG A 18 -4.64 7.44 -0.95
CA ARG A 18 -4.18 8.66 -1.62
C ARG A 18 -2.77 8.47 -2.18
N LEU A 19 -2.55 8.97 -3.39
CA LEU A 19 -1.24 9.00 -4.06
C LEU A 19 -1.07 10.34 -4.79
N PRO A 20 0.18 10.81 -5.02
CA PRO A 20 1.43 10.32 -4.43
C PRO A 20 1.68 10.90 -3.03
N ALA A 21 2.40 10.15 -2.19
CA ALA A 21 2.94 10.67 -0.94
C ALA A 21 4.32 11.31 -1.21
N ASN A 22 4.58 12.51 -0.70
CA ASN A 22 5.83 13.25 -0.90
C ASN A 22 6.95 12.81 0.05
N TYR A 23 6.99 11.52 0.42
CA TYR A 23 7.90 11.01 1.43
C TYR A 23 8.87 9.98 0.84
N SER A 24 10.13 10.09 1.25
CA SER A 24 11.11 9.03 1.13
C SER A 24 11.24 8.39 2.51
N ILE A 25 10.71 7.17 2.65
CA ILE A 25 10.64 6.46 3.93
C ILE A 25 11.63 5.30 3.87
N TRP A 26 12.45 5.16 4.91
CA TRP A 26 13.27 3.96 5.08
C TRP A 26 12.48 2.94 5.89
N ASP A 27 12.23 1.79 5.30
CA ASP A 27 11.43 0.71 5.89
C ASP A 27 11.86 -0.62 5.23
N ASP A 28 11.24 -1.75 5.59
CA ASP A 28 11.63 -3.09 5.13
C ASP A 28 11.77 -3.20 3.61
N HIS A 29 10.91 -2.51 2.86
CA HIS A 29 10.97 -2.44 1.39
C HIS A 29 12.32 -1.93 0.86
N THR A 30 13.03 -1.09 1.60
CA THR A 30 14.33 -0.54 1.18
C THR A 30 15.40 -1.63 1.15
N ALA A 31 15.40 -2.58 2.08
CA ALA A 31 16.34 -3.70 2.07
C ALA A 31 16.14 -4.59 0.83
N PHE A 32 14.89 -4.85 0.44
CA PHE A 32 14.57 -5.57 -0.80
C PHE A 32 15.05 -4.81 -2.05
N GLN A 33 14.79 -3.51 -2.10
CA GLN A 33 15.23 -2.66 -3.22
C GLN A 33 16.76 -2.65 -3.36
N ASN A 34 17.50 -2.55 -2.24
CA ASN A 34 18.96 -2.61 -2.22
C ASN A 34 19.51 -3.96 -2.73
N ALA A 35 18.76 -5.05 -2.53
CA ALA A 35 19.08 -6.37 -3.05
C ALA A 35 18.65 -6.58 -4.53
N GLY A 36 18.12 -5.55 -5.20
CA GLY A 36 17.63 -5.64 -6.57
C GLY A 36 16.24 -6.30 -6.70
N VAL A 37 15.56 -6.55 -5.59
CA VAL A 37 14.19 -7.07 -5.57
C VAL A 37 13.22 -5.89 -5.62
N PRO A 38 12.39 -5.75 -6.67
CA PRO A 38 11.42 -4.67 -6.71
C PRO A 38 10.45 -4.78 -5.53
N ALA A 39 10.33 -3.73 -4.74
CA ALA A 39 9.38 -3.63 -3.62
C ALA A 39 8.74 -2.24 -3.58
N ALA A 40 7.58 -2.12 -2.93
CA ALA A 40 6.89 -0.86 -2.68
C ALA A 40 6.31 -0.86 -1.27
N LEU A 41 6.11 0.34 -0.73
CA LEU A 41 5.52 0.57 0.59
C LEU A 41 4.13 1.16 0.44
N MET A 42 3.15 0.60 1.15
CA MET A 42 1.83 1.20 1.37
C MET A 42 1.72 1.50 2.86
N ILE A 43 1.72 2.78 3.21
CA ILE A 43 1.78 3.24 4.60
C ILE A 43 0.98 4.53 4.77
N ASP A 44 0.33 4.66 5.91
CA ASP A 44 -0.22 5.95 6.38
C ASP A 44 0.84 6.63 7.26
N TYR A 45 1.68 7.47 6.63
CA TYR A 45 2.82 8.09 7.31
C TYR A 45 2.41 9.27 8.21
N ASP A 46 1.31 9.95 7.89
CA ASP A 46 0.82 11.10 8.65
C ASP A 46 -0.10 10.67 9.83
N TYR A 47 -0.07 9.39 10.21
CA TYR A 47 -0.85 8.82 11.30
C TYR A 47 -0.38 9.35 12.68
N PRO A 48 -1.21 10.13 13.40
CA PRO A 48 -0.75 10.91 14.55
C PRO A 48 -0.53 10.10 15.84
N TYR A 49 -0.98 8.84 15.88
CA TYR A 49 -0.86 7.99 17.07
C TYR A 49 0.32 7.02 17.00
N LEU A 50 1.08 7.03 15.89
CA LEU A 50 2.28 6.22 15.68
C LEU A 50 3.23 6.29 16.90
N ASP A 51 3.71 5.12 17.35
CA ASP A 51 4.63 4.97 18.49
C ASP A 51 4.13 5.57 19.82
N THR A 52 2.80 5.65 20.00
CA THR A 52 2.20 6.09 21.27
C THR A 52 1.37 4.99 21.93
N LEU A 53 1.16 5.10 23.24
CA LEU A 53 0.20 4.25 23.98
C LEU A 53 -1.26 4.46 23.56
N LYS A 54 -1.53 5.43 22.68
CA LYS A 54 -2.87 5.71 22.11
C LYS A 54 -3.10 4.97 20.79
N ASP A 55 -2.09 4.25 20.29
CA ASP A 55 -2.26 3.35 19.15
C ASP A 55 -3.01 2.09 19.61
N THR A 56 -4.33 2.23 19.68
CA THR A 56 -5.25 1.25 20.22
C THR A 56 -6.28 0.83 19.17
N LEU A 57 -7.00 -0.28 19.41
CA LEU A 57 -7.92 -0.88 18.44
C LEU A 57 -9.02 0.06 17.92
N ASP A 58 -9.35 1.12 18.66
CA ASP A 58 -10.31 2.13 18.25
C ASP A 58 -9.81 3.02 17.11
N LYS A 59 -8.53 2.91 16.72
CA LYS A 59 -7.95 3.58 15.54
C LYS A 59 -7.95 2.71 14.29
N CYS A 60 -8.26 1.42 14.43
CA CYS A 60 -8.39 0.53 13.29
C CYS A 60 -9.68 0.84 12.53
N ASP A 61 -9.56 1.07 11.22
CA ASP A 61 -10.68 1.24 10.31
C ASP A 61 -10.87 -0.01 9.44
N PRO A 62 -11.97 -0.77 9.61
CA PRO A 62 -12.27 -1.93 8.76
C PRO A 62 -12.36 -1.58 7.27
N GLN A 63 -12.78 -0.36 6.92
CA GLN A 63 -12.86 0.08 5.53
C GLN A 63 -11.45 0.24 4.96
N ALA A 64 -10.54 0.92 5.66
CA ALA A 64 -9.14 1.05 5.23
C ALA A 64 -8.47 -0.33 5.02
N VAL A 65 -8.65 -1.27 5.96
CA VAL A 65 -8.13 -2.65 5.83
C VAL A 65 -8.67 -3.34 4.57
N LYS A 66 -9.97 -3.21 4.32
CA LYS A 66 -10.62 -3.77 3.12
C LYS A 66 -10.04 -3.16 1.85
N GLU A 67 -9.88 -1.85 1.78
CA GLU A 67 -9.36 -1.15 0.58
C GLU A 67 -7.90 -1.54 0.28
N VAL A 68 -7.05 -1.63 1.30
CA VAL A 68 -5.68 -2.14 1.15
C VAL A 68 -5.70 -3.58 0.62
N GLY A 69 -6.51 -4.45 1.22
CA GLY A 69 -6.62 -5.85 0.79
C GLY A 69 -7.12 -5.99 -0.65
N GLN A 70 -8.14 -5.23 -1.04
CA GLN A 70 -8.66 -5.20 -2.41
C GLN A 70 -7.62 -4.73 -3.42
N THR A 71 -6.85 -3.70 -3.07
CA THR A 71 -5.77 -3.17 -3.90
C THR A 71 -4.70 -4.23 -4.14
N VAL A 72 -4.20 -4.88 -3.08
CA VAL A 72 -3.18 -5.93 -3.18
C VAL A 72 -3.68 -7.11 -4.02
N LEU A 73 -4.90 -7.57 -3.76
CA LEU A 73 -5.52 -8.66 -4.52
C LEU A 73 -5.63 -8.31 -6.02
N GLN A 74 -6.08 -7.10 -6.34
CA GLN A 74 -6.22 -6.65 -7.71
C GLN A 74 -4.87 -6.57 -8.44
N VAL A 75 -3.81 -6.10 -7.76
CA VAL A 75 -2.44 -6.10 -8.29
C VAL A 75 -1.96 -7.52 -8.61
N VAL A 76 -2.19 -8.48 -7.72
CA VAL A 76 -1.81 -9.89 -7.95
C VAL A 76 -2.55 -10.49 -9.13
N ILE A 77 -3.87 -10.27 -9.23
CA ILE A 77 -4.71 -10.76 -10.33
C ILE A 77 -4.23 -10.19 -11.67
N ASP A 78 -4.04 -8.87 -11.75
CA ASP A 78 -3.64 -8.23 -13.00
C ASP A 78 -2.21 -8.61 -13.40
N HIS A 79 -1.32 -8.79 -12.42
CA HIS A 79 0.03 -9.28 -12.69
C HIS A 79 0.04 -10.71 -13.24
N GLY A 80 -0.74 -11.62 -12.64
CA GLY A 80 -0.86 -13.00 -13.12
C GLY A 80 -1.36 -13.08 -14.57
N LYS A 81 -2.37 -12.27 -14.92
CA LYS A 81 -2.91 -12.20 -16.30
C LYS A 81 -1.89 -11.69 -17.32
N SER A 82 -0.99 -10.79 -16.91
CA SER A 82 0.06 -10.26 -17.79
C SER A 82 1.18 -11.26 -18.05
N ALA A 83 1.44 -12.19 -17.12
CA ALA A 83 2.50 -13.18 -17.22
C ALA A 83 2.07 -14.44 -18.01
N SER A 84 0.76 -14.66 -18.18
CA SER A 84 0.19 -15.76 -18.94
C SER A 84 -0.07 -15.43 -20.42
N ARG A 85 0.40 -14.28 -20.90
CA ARG A 85 0.39 -13.87 -22.32
C ARG A 85 1.81 -13.86 -22.84
#